data_AF-A0A954VGT8-F1
#
_entry.id   AF-A0A954VGT8-F1
#
_cell.length_a   1.000
_cell.length_b   1.000
_cell.length_c   1.000
_cell.angle_alpha   90.00
_cell.angle_beta   90.00
_cell.angle_gamma   90.00
#
_symmetry.space_group_name_H-M   'P 1'
#
loop_
_entity.id
_entity.type
_entity.pdbx_description
1 polymer ?
#
loop_
_entity_poly.entity_id
_entity_poly.type
_entity_poly.pdbx_seq_one_letter_code
_entity_poly.pdbx_strand_id
1 'polypeptide(L)'
;MACGSDSATWRLPGRALLLGMPLTLLSITLLARIVVGLNWQESFLIGAVLSPTDPVFAAAIVGREDVPRPLRRLLNVESGVNDGLALPVVVIMLAVAREKSPHLWTLAGEMVGGIAFGFLLPWLVVKLERQRFLRATGLYKPLLALAIGLTLYAITITLHWNEFLAAFIGGITLATISPEVRDAYHRLGEILAELLKLAALLLFGVLISVELFRVTTVADCVFIILTLLVARTLALGLALLGSRLSWRERLVAAWFGPKGFASVVYGLLILNSDLSDGRRLFHLIACVAGLSIILHSSTDVAIARWFVGRTPAKQPSLHDKRSASSESETLEKLDEP
;
A
#
# COMPACT_ATOMS: atom_id res chain seq x y z
N MET A 1 31.32 -15.22 -2.03
CA MET A 1 31.17 -14.97 -0.58
C MET A 1 31.16 -13.46 -0.33
N ALA A 2 29.98 -12.86 -0.21
CA ALA A 2 29.81 -11.47 0.21
C ALA A 2 28.51 -11.39 1.03
N CYS A 3 28.49 -12.11 2.15
CA CYS A 3 27.42 -12.03 3.14
C CYS A 3 27.86 -10.96 4.15
N GLY A 4 27.40 -9.73 3.95
CA GLY A 4 27.78 -8.60 4.77
C GLY A 4 26.80 -7.43 4.60
N SER A 5 25.85 -7.34 5.54
CA SER A 5 24.95 -6.20 5.85
C SER A 5 23.50 -6.15 5.34
N ASP A 6 22.87 -7.29 5.05
CA ASP A 6 21.40 -7.31 4.80
C ASP A 6 20.61 -6.77 6.01
N SER A 7 21.06 -7.04 7.23
CA SER A 7 20.38 -6.57 8.45
C SER A 7 20.43 -5.06 8.65
N ALA A 8 21.45 -4.35 8.15
CA ALA A 8 21.57 -2.90 8.26
C ALA A 8 20.61 -2.16 7.30
N THR A 9 20.33 -2.79 6.16
CA THR A 9 19.49 -2.24 5.09
C THR A 9 18.01 -2.21 5.46
N TRP A 10 17.55 -3.17 6.28
CA TRP A 10 16.16 -3.27 6.74
C TRP A 10 15.86 -2.48 8.02
N ARG A 11 16.85 -1.94 8.74
CA ARG A 11 16.60 -1.30 10.04
C ARG A 11 15.71 -0.05 9.93
N LEU A 12 15.87 0.75 8.87
CA LEU A 12 15.06 1.95 8.68
C LEU A 12 13.63 1.61 8.23
N PRO A 13 13.41 0.82 7.15
CA PRO A 13 12.06 0.41 6.77
C PRO A 13 11.37 -0.45 7.83
N GLY A 14 12.10 -1.35 8.49
CA GLY A 14 11.57 -2.20 9.55
C GLY A 14 11.09 -1.40 10.76
N ARG A 15 11.76 -0.31 11.14
CA ARG A 15 11.27 0.59 12.20
C ARG A 15 10.05 1.38 11.77
N ALA A 16 10.03 1.88 10.53
CA ALA A 16 8.85 2.55 9.98
C ALA A 16 7.63 1.62 9.93
N LEU A 17 7.83 0.36 9.55
CA LEU A 17 6.77 -0.64 9.45
C LEU A 17 6.32 -1.19 10.81
N LEU A 18 7.25 -1.62 11.67
CA LEU A 18 6.91 -2.28 12.94
C LEU A 18 6.54 -1.31 14.06
N LEU A 19 7.02 -0.07 13.99
CA LEU A 19 6.70 0.95 15.00
C LEU A 19 5.86 2.08 14.41
N GLY A 20 6.28 2.63 13.27
CA GLY A 20 5.61 3.77 12.64
C GLY A 20 4.16 3.48 12.27
N MET A 21 3.88 2.38 11.56
CA MET A 21 2.52 2.03 11.12
C MET A 21 1.56 1.74 12.30
N PRO A 22 1.91 0.89 13.29
CA PRO A 22 1.05 0.71 14.46
C PRO A 22 0.84 2.02 15.24
N LEU A 23 1.88 2.85 15.38
CA LEU A 23 1.75 4.14 16.03
C LEU A 23 0.84 5.09 15.24
N THR A 24 0.89 5.11 13.90
CA THR A 24 -0.03 5.93 13.10
C THR A 24 -1.45 5.43 13.23
N LEU A 25 -1.67 4.13 13.16
CA LEU A 25 -2.98 3.50 13.35
C LEU A 25 -3.55 3.90 14.71
N LEU A 26 -2.81 3.66 15.79
CA LEU A 26 -3.24 3.98 17.16
C LEU A 26 -3.47 5.48 17.36
N SER A 27 -2.62 6.33 16.78
CA SER A 27 -2.80 7.78 16.86
C SER A 27 -4.08 8.24 16.18
N ILE A 28 -4.36 7.74 14.97
CA ILE A 28 -5.58 8.08 14.22
C ILE A 28 -6.80 7.52 14.95
N THR A 29 -6.74 6.29 15.47
CA THR A 29 -7.81 5.68 16.28
C THR A 29 -8.11 6.52 17.52
N LEU A 30 -7.07 6.98 18.24
CA LEU A 30 -7.27 7.80 19.42
C LEU A 30 -7.88 9.17 19.07
N LEU A 31 -7.42 9.79 17.98
CA LEU A 31 -8.00 11.04 17.48
C LEU A 31 -9.47 10.86 17.09
N ALA A 32 -9.81 9.76 16.40
CA ALA A 32 -11.18 9.44 16.03
C ALA A 32 -12.07 9.23 17.27
N ARG A 33 -11.55 8.54 18.29
CA ARG A 33 -12.29 8.30 19.54
C ARG A 33 -12.52 9.58 20.35
N ILE A 34 -11.48 10.39 20.53
CA ILE A 34 -11.51 11.57 21.42
C ILE A 34 -12.16 12.77 20.74
N VAL A 35 -11.80 13.06 19.49
CA VAL A 35 -12.23 14.29 18.79
C VAL A 35 -13.61 14.11 18.17
N VAL A 36 -13.82 13.01 17.45
CA VAL A 36 -15.06 12.76 16.68
C VAL A 36 -16.11 12.04 17.53
N GLY A 37 -15.68 11.28 18.54
CA GLY A 37 -16.56 10.55 19.46
C GLY A 37 -17.02 9.19 18.95
N LEU A 38 -16.36 8.63 17.93
CA LEU A 38 -16.70 7.32 17.35
C LEU A 38 -16.53 6.18 18.37
N ASN A 39 -17.21 5.05 18.17
CA ASN A 39 -16.99 3.88 19.01
C ASN A 39 -15.59 3.28 18.76
N TRP A 40 -15.16 2.33 19.59
CA TRP A 40 -13.82 1.76 19.46
C TRP A 40 -13.62 1.03 18.13
N GLN A 41 -14.60 0.24 17.70
CA GLN A 41 -14.54 -0.54 16.47
C GLN A 41 -14.39 0.36 15.23
N GLU A 42 -15.21 1.40 15.13
CA GLU A 42 -15.18 2.43 14.08
C GLU A 42 -13.87 3.23 14.12
N SER A 43 -13.39 3.58 15.31
CA SER A 43 -12.12 4.30 15.48
C SER A 43 -10.92 3.46 15.03
N PHE A 44 -10.91 2.15 15.34
CA PHE A 44 -9.89 1.22 14.87
C PHE A 44 -9.98 1.02 13.36
N LEU A 45 -11.20 0.93 12.82
CA LEU A 45 -11.43 0.80 11.38
C LEU A 45 -10.91 2.03 10.62
N ILE A 46 -11.25 3.25 11.03
CA ILE A 46 -10.70 4.47 10.42
C ILE A 46 -9.17 4.51 10.54
N GLY A 47 -8.63 4.15 11.70
CA GLY A 47 -7.19 4.05 11.92
C GLY A 47 -6.53 3.09 10.94
N ALA A 48 -7.12 1.90 10.74
CA ALA A 48 -6.63 0.89 9.81
C ALA A 48 -6.70 1.34 8.35
N VAL A 49 -7.77 2.04 7.96
CA VAL A 49 -7.96 2.55 6.59
C VAL A 49 -7.01 3.69 6.25
N LEU A 50 -6.75 4.57 7.22
CA LEU A 50 -5.93 5.75 7.00
C LEU A 50 -4.46 5.51 7.38
N SER A 51 -4.08 4.52 8.15
CA SER A 51 -2.67 4.30 8.50
C SER A 51 -1.75 3.99 7.29
N PRO A 52 -2.15 3.17 6.30
CA PRO A 52 -1.32 2.85 5.14
C PRO A 52 -1.04 4.06 4.25
N THR A 53 0.15 4.07 3.66
CA THR A 53 0.57 5.09 2.68
C THR A 53 0.50 4.56 1.27
N ASP A 54 0.24 5.45 0.33
CA ASP A 54 0.01 5.06 -1.06
C ASP A 54 1.31 5.03 -1.89
N PRO A 55 1.65 3.89 -2.53
CA PRO A 55 2.86 3.75 -3.33
C PRO A 55 2.84 4.55 -4.64
N VAL A 56 1.66 4.79 -5.24
CA VAL A 56 1.50 5.56 -6.48
C VAL A 56 1.91 7.00 -6.24
N PHE A 57 1.42 7.61 -5.16
CA PHE A 57 1.83 8.97 -4.81
C PHE A 57 3.23 9.02 -4.20
N ALA A 58 3.67 7.97 -3.51
CA ALA A 58 5.04 7.88 -3.02
C ALA A 58 6.07 7.84 -4.18
N ALA A 59 5.71 7.25 -5.32
CA ALA A 59 6.57 7.15 -6.50
C ALA A 59 7.05 8.51 -7.03
N ALA A 60 6.26 9.58 -6.84
CA ALA A 60 6.61 10.94 -7.23
C ALA A 60 7.92 11.45 -6.57
N ILE A 61 8.25 10.97 -5.36
CA ILE A 61 9.52 11.26 -4.69
C ILE A 61 10.56 10.16 -4.91
N VAL A 62 10.15 8.90 -4.92
CA VAL A 62 11.06 7.76 -5.11
C VAL A 62 11.73 7.79 -6.50
N GLY A 63 11.06 8.33 -7.51
CA GLY A 63 11.59 8.50 -8.86
C GLY A 63 12.61 9.64 -9.01
N ARG A 64 12.77 10.53 -8.02
CA ARG A 64 13.62 11.72 -8.15
C ARG A 64 15.04 11.47 -7.66
N GLU A 65 16.03 11.61 -8.54
CA GLU A 65 17.43 11.39 -8.17
C GLU A 65 17.98 12.44 -7.19
N ASP A 66 17.37 13.62 -7.16
CA ASP A 66 17.68 14.72 -6.24
C ASP A 66 17.47 14.34 -4.76
N VAL A 67 16.66 13.31 -4.50
CA VAL A 67 16.31 12.89 -3.14
C VAL A 67 17.29 11.82 -2.66
N PRO A 68 17.81 11.92 -1.41
CA PRO A 68 18.77 10.96 -0.86
C PRO A 68 18.31 9.50 -1.00
N ARG A 69 19.22 8.64 -1.47
CA ARG A 69 18.96 7.20 -1.67
C ARG A 69 18.37 6.49 -0.44
N PRO A 70 18.84 6.74 0.82
CA PRO A 70 18.27 6.09 2.00
C PRO A 70 16.79 6.44 2.22
N LEU A 71 16.42 7.70 1.96
CA LEU A 71 15.05 8.19 2.10
C LEU A 71 14.13 7.60 1.03
N ARG A 72 14.58 7.56 -0.22
CA ARG A 72 13.80 6.93 -1.31
C ARG A 72 13.56 5.45 -1.06
N ARG A 73 14.59 4.73 -0.61
CA ARG A 73 14.47 3.31 -0.27
C ARG A 73 13.49 3.09 0.89
N LEU A 74 13.56 3.92 1.92
CA LEU A 74 12.63 3.88 3.06
C LEU A 74 11.18 4.02 2.58
N LEU A 75 10.88 5.08 1.83
CA LEU A 75 9.52 5.38 1.35
C LEU A 75 8.98 4.31 0.38
N ASN A 76 9.84 3.77 -0.50
CA ASN A 76 9.46 2.72 -1.44
C ASN A 76 9.08 1.41 -0.72
N VAL A 77 9.90 0.98 0.25
CA VAL A 77 9.64 -0.25 1.00
C VAL A 77 8.43 -0.07 1.92
N GLU A 78 8.34 1.07 2.62
CA GLU A 78 7.19 1.39 3.47
C GLU A 78 5.89 1.33 2.68
N SER A 79 5.80 2.05 1.56
CA SER A 79 4.56 2.14 0.78
C SER A 79 4.20 0.82 0.10
N GLY A 80 5.18 0.07 -0.42
CA GLY A 80 4.92 -1.23 -1.04
C GLY A 80 4.45 -2.29 -0.04
N VAL A 81 5.07 -2.36 1.14
CA VAL A 81 4.64 -3.30 2.19
C VAL A 81 3.30 -2.89 2.81
N ASN A 82 3.08 -1.59 3.00
CA ASN A 82 1.81 -1.07 3.50
C ASN A 82 0.64 -1.39 2.55
N ASP A 83 0.80 -1.18 1.24
CA ASP A 83 -0.26 -1.46 0.23
C ASP A 83 -0.67 -2.94 0.26
N GLY A 84 0.29 -3.85 0.44
CA GLY A 84 0.03 -5.29 0.53
C GLY A 84 -0.60 -5.73 1.86
N LEU A 85 -0.17 -5.18 3.01
CA LEU A 85 -0.60 -5.64 4.34
C LEU A 85 -1.83 -4.91 4.88
N ALA A 86 -2.21 -3.77 4.29
CA ALA A 86 -3.35 -2.98 4.73
C ALA A 86 -4.69 -3.71 4.60
N LEU A 87 -4.92 -4.34 3.45
CA LEU A 87 -6.22 -4.93 3.11
C LEU A 87 -6.70 -5.96 4.16
N PRO A 88 -5.90 -6.97 4.57
CA PRO A 88 -6.32 -7.91 5.61
C PRO A 88 -6.73 -7.23 6.91
N VAL A 89 -5.95 -6.23 7.36
CA VAL A 89 -6.24 -5.51 8.61
C VAL A 89 -7.56 -4.75 8.50
N VAL A 90 -7.77 -4.02 7.40
CA VAL A 90 -9.00 -3.26 7.15
C VAL A 90 -10.22 -4.17 7.11
N VAL A 91 -10.13 -5.29 6.42
CA VAL A 91 -11.25 -6.23 6.25
C VAL A 91 -11.62 -6.90 7.57
N ILE A 92 -10.63 -7.30 8.38
CA ILE A 92 -10.89 -7.84 9.72
C ILE A 92 -11.55 -6.77 10.60
N MET A 93 -11.04 -5.53 10.58
CA MET A 93 -11.63 -4.44 11.36
C MET A 93 -13.05 -4.09 10.89
N LEU A 94 -13.31 -4.14 9.57
CA LEU A 94 -14.64 -3.90 9.03
C LEU A 94 -15.62 -4.95 9.54
N ALA A 95 -15.24 -6.22 9.49
CA ALA A 95 -16.10 -7.30 9.91
C ALA A 95 -16.37 -7.25 11.43
N VAL A 96 -15.37 -6.88 12.24
CA VAL A 96 -15.55 -6.59 13.68
C VAL A 96 -16.50 -5.40 13.91
N ALA A 97 -16.44 -4.37 13.08
CA ALA A 97 -17.28 -3.18 13.22
C ALA A 97 -18.75 -3.42 12.79
N ARG A 98 -19.00 -4.35 11.87
CA ARG A 98 -20.36 -4.68 11.39
C ARG A 98 -21.21 -5.36 12.47
N GLU A 99 -20.59 -6.20 13.29
CA GLU A 99 -21.31 -7.05 14.22
C GLU A 99 -21.68 -6.28 15.51
N LYS A 100 -22.98 -6.05 15.73
CA LYS A 100 -23.48 -5.37 16.94
C LYS A 100 -23.52 -6.28 18.18
N SER A 101 -23.43 -7.59 18.01
CA SER A 101 -23.41 -8.59 19.08
C SER A 101 -22.38 -9.67 18.72
N PRO A 102 -21.33 -9.89 19.52
CA PRO A 102 -20.19 -10.66 19.08
C PRO A 102 -20.50 -12.17 19.19
N HIS A 103 -21.11 -12.75 18.16
CA HIS A 103 -20.88 -14.16 17.87
C HIS A 103 -19.48 -14.28 17.28
N LEU A 104 -18.44 -14.14 18.11
CA LEU A 104 -17.03 -14.23 17.67
C LEU A 104 -16.77 -15.50 16.85
N TRP A 105 -17.56 -16.55 17.08
CA TRP A 105 -17.52 -17.80 16.32
C TRP A 105 -18.03 -17.69 14.88
N THR A 106 -19.06 -16.90 14.58
CA THR A 106 -19.51 -16.71 13.19
C THR A 106 -18.46 -15.94 12.42
N LEU A 107 -17.99 -14.81 12.97
CA LEU A 107 -16.91 -14.01 12.41
C LEU A 107 -15.63 -14.84 12.20
N ALA A 108 -15.22 -15.61 13.20
CA ALA A 108 -14.08 -16.51 13.07
C ALA A 108 -14.32 -17.55 11.98
N GLY A 109 -15.53 -18.08 11.84
CA GLY A 109 -15.91 -19.00 10.78
C GLY A 109 -15.79 -18.39 9.38
N GLU A 110 -16.25 -17.15 9.18
CA GLU A 110 -16.14 -16.44 7.89
C GLU A 110 -14.67 -16.20 7.51
N MET A 111 -13.85 -15.80 8.49
CA MET A 111 -12.42 -15.55 8.29
C MET A 111 -11.65 -16.84 8.03
N VAL A 112 -11.89 -17.88 8.85
CA VAL A 112 -11.25 -19.19 8.70
C VAL A 112 -11.67 -19.85 7.39
N GLY A 113 -12.94 -19.74 7.00
CA GLY A 113 -13.44 -20.20 5.71
C GLY A 113 -12.72 -19.51 4.55
N GLY A 114 -12.59 -18.19 4.61
CA GLY A 114 -11.82 -17.42 3.62
C GLY A 114 -10.36 -17.84 3.53
N ILE A 115 -9.66 -17.95 4.66
CA ILE A 115 -8.24 -18.39 4.71
C ILE A 115 -8.09 -19.82 4.17
N ALA A 116 -8.90 -20.76 4.68
CA ALA A 116 -8.82 -22.17 4.32
C ALA A 116 -9.11 -22.36 2.83
N PHE A 117 -10.11 -21.68 2.29
CA PHE A 117 -10.46 -21.78 0.88
C PHE A 117 -9.45 -21.06 -0.03
N GLY A 118 -8.95 -19.90 0.42
CA GLY A 118 -7.84 -19.19 -0.21
C GLY A 118 -6.59 -20.07 -0.35
N PHE A 119 -6.34 -20.98 0.58
CA PHE A 119 -5.27 -21.96 0.46
C PHE A 119 -5.67 -23.17 -0.41
N LEU A 120 -6.83 -23.77 -0.14
CA LEU A 120 -7.24 -25.04 -0.71
C LEU A 120 -7.45 -24.97 -2.23
N LEU A 121 -8.11 -23.91 -2.72
CA LEU A 121 -8.48 -23.82 -4.12
C LEU A 121 -7.25 -23.66 -5.05
N PRO A 122 -6.34 -22.68 -4.86
CA PRO A 122 -5.14 -22.60 -5.68
C PRO A 122 -4.26 -23.85 -5.57
N TRP A 123 -4.15 -24.44 -4.36
CA TRP A 123 -3.42 -25.69 -4.17
C TRP A 123 -3.99 -26.82 -5.04
N LEU A 124 -5.31 -27.00 -5.01
CA LEU A 124 -5.98 -28.04 -5.80
C LEU A 124 -5.83 -27.78 -7.30
N VAL A 125 -6.05 -26.54 -7.75
CA VAL A 125 -5.95 -26.17 -9.17
C VAL A 125 -4.54 -26.38 -9.70
N VAL A 126 -3.51 -25.92 -8.97
CA VAL A 126 -2.11 -26.14 -9.37
C VAL A 126 -1.74 -27.63 -9.35
N LYS A 127 -2.24 -28.39 -8.37
CA LYS A 127 -2.01 -29.84 -8.31
C LYS A 127 -2.64 -30.56 -9.51
N LEU A 128 -3.84 -30.15 -9.94
CA LEU A 128 -4.51 -30.68 -11.13
C LEU A 128 -3.78 -30.26 -12.42
N GLU A 129 -3.36 -29.00 -12.52
CA GLU A 129 -2.61 -28.49 -13.68
C GLU A 129 -1.29 -29.24 -13.91
N ARG A 130 -0.66 -29.75 -12.85
CA ARG A 130 0.54 -30.60 -12.98
C ARG A 130 0.27 -31.97 -13.60
N GLN A 131 -0.98 -32.40 -13.73
CA GLN A 131 -1.32 -33.65 -14.40
C GLN A 131 -1.26 -33.50 -15.93
N ARG A 132 -0.79 -34.54 -16.64
CA ARG A 132 -0.57 -34.47 -18.10
C ARG A 132 -1.80 -34.02 -18.90
N PHE A 133 -3.01 -34.37 -18.46
CA PHE A 133 -4.25 -34.10 -19.19
C PHE A 133 -4.80 -32.68 -18.95
N LEU A 134 -4.42 -32.03 -17.85
CA LEU A 134 -4.99 -30.75 -17.41
C LEU A 134 -3.96 -29.62 -17.41
N ARG A 135 -2.79 -29.87 -18.01
CA ARG A 135 -1.69 -28.91 -18.07
C ARG A 135 -2.06 -27.72 -18.93
N ALA A 136 -1.93 -26.53 -18.37
CA ALA A 136 -2.17 -25.30 -19.11
C ALA A 136 -1.02 -25.06 -20.08
N THR A 137 -1.32 -24.75 -21.34
CA THR A 137 -0.32 -24.21 -22.26
C THR A 137 0.18 -22.86 -21.74
N GLY A 138 1.43 -22.52 -22.06
CA GLY A 138 2.09 -21.32 -21.53
C GLY A 138 1.29 -20.03 -21.76
N LEU A 139 0.54 -19.94 -22.87
CA LEU A 139 -0.32 -18.82 -23.21
C LEU A 139 -1.49 -18.59 -22.23
N TYR A 140 -2.02 -19.65 -21.62
CA TYR A 140 -3.20 -19.55 -20.74
C TYR A 140 -2.84 -19.50 -19.25
N LYS A 141 -1.57 -19.68 -18.87
CA LYS A 141 -1.11 -19.60 -17.47
C LYS A 141 -1.51 -18.29 -16.76
N PRO A 142 -1.44 -17.09 -17.38
CA PRO A 142 -1.92 -15.87 -16.74
C PRO A 142 -3.43 -15.90 -16.45
N LEU A 143 -4.22 -16.49 -17.36
CA LEU A 143 -5.68 -16.61 -17.19
C LEU A 143 -6.04 -17.58 -16.06
N LEU A 144 -5.19 -18.57 -15.78
CA LEU A 144 -5.40 -19.50 -14.67
C LEU A 144 -5.44 -18.77 -13.32
N ALA A 145 -4.49 -17.85 -13.08
CA ALA A 145 -4.46 -17.06 -11.86
C ALA A 145 -5.72 -16.18 -11.72
N LEU A 146 -6.14 -15.55 -12.81
CA LEU A 146 -7.38 -14.76 -12.86
C LEU A 146 -8.61 -15.64 -12.57
N ALA A 147 -8.70 -16.82 -13.18
CA ALA A 147 -9.79 -17.76 -12.97
C ALA A 147 -9.87 -18.25 -11.52
N ILE A 148 -8.73 -18.54 -10.90
CA ILE A 148 -8.66 -18.87 -9.47
C ILE A 148 -9.22 -17.71 -8.64
N GLY A 149 -8.78 -16.48 -8.89
CA GLY A 149 -9.26 -15.29 -8.17
C GLY A 149 -10.77 -15.08 -8.29
N LEU A 150 -11.31 -15.18 -9.51
CA LEU A 150 -12.76 -15.07 -9.75
C LEU A 150 -13.55 -16.20 -9.09
N THR A 151 -13.00 -17.41 -9.06
CA THR A 151 -13.64 -18.57 -8.41
C THR A 151 -13.62 -18.43 -6.89
N LEU A 152 -12.52 -17.95 -6.31
CA LEU A 152 -12.45 -17.58 -4.89
C LEU A 152 -13.56 -16.60 -4.56
N TYR A 153 -13.66 -15.49 -5.31
CA TYR A 153 -14.68 -14.47 -5.11
C TYR A 153 -16.11 -15.02 -5.20
N ALA A 154 -16.43 -15.76 -6.27
CA ALA A 154 -17.78 -16.28 -6.49
C ALA A 154 -18.23 -17.24 -5.39
N ILE A 155 -17.34 -18.13 -4.93
CA ILE A 155 -17.67 -19.13 -3.91
C ILE A 155 -17.70 -18.52 -2.51
N THR A 156 -16.79 -17.59 -2.21
CA THR A 156 -16.79 -16.95 -0.89
C THR A 156 -18.04 -16.11 -0.65
N ILE A 157 -18.53 -15.41 -1.67
CA ILE A 157 -19.81 -14.69 -1.57
C ILE A 157 -20.97 -15.64 -1.28
N THR A 158 -21.06 -16.78 -1.97
CA THR A 158 -22.18 -17.72 -1.79
C THR A 158 -22.14 -18.45 -0.46
N LEU A 159 -20.94 -18.69 0.09
CA LEU A 159 -20.73 -19.31 1.38
C LEU A 159 -20.64 -18.30 2.53
N HIS A 160 -20.78 -17.00 2.24
CA HIS A 160 -20.58 -15.90 3.19
C HIS A 160 -19.23 -15.95 3.91
N TRP A 161 -18.19 -16.44 3.24
CA TRP A 161 -16.81 -16.36 3.72
C TRP A 161 -16.17 -15.06 3.29
N ASN A 162 -15.10 -14.66 3.97
CA ASN A 162 -14.43 -13.42 3.65
C ASN A 162 -13.69 -13.49 2.30
N GLU A 163 -14.24 -12.82 1.30
CA GLU A 163 -13.80 -12.84 -0.10
C GLU A 163 -12.43 -12.17 -0.31
N PHE A 164 -12.18 -11.07 0.41
CA PHE A 164 -10.92 -10.33 0.31
C PHE A 164 -9.76 -11.13 0.93
N LEU A 165 -9.99 -11.74 2.09
CA LEU A 165 -9.00 -12.57 2.75
C LEU A 165 -8.73 -13.86 1.96
N ALA A 166 -9.77 -14.46 1.38
CA ALA A 166 -9.60 -15.59 0.48
C ALA A 166 -8.77 -15.24 -0.76
N ALA A 167 -9.06 -14.12 -1.42
CA ALA A 167 -8.29 -13.65 -2.57
C ALA A 167 -6.82 -13.34 -2.19
N PHE A 168 -6.59 -12.71 -1.04
CA PHE A 168 -5.25 -12.41 -0.54
C PHE A 168 -4.43 -13.67 -0.25
N ILE A 169 -4.97 -14.60 0.53
CA ILE A 169 -4.33 -15.90 0.79
C ILE A 169 -4.20 -16.72 -0.49
N GLY A 170 -5.15 -16.60 -1.41
CA GLY A 170 -5.11 -17.21 -2.74
C GLY A 170 -3.92 -16.76 -3.56
N GLY A 171 -3.69 -15.45 -3.62
CA GLY A 171 -2.52 -14.85 -4.26
C GLY A 171 -1.20 -15.33 -3.64
N ILE A 172 -1.10 -15.31 -2.31
CA ILE A 172 0.10 -15.79 -1.59
C ILE A 172 0.34 -17.28 -1.87
N THR A 173 -0.70 -18.10 -1.78
CA THR A 173 -0.62 -19.54 -2.00
C THR A 173 -0.13 -19.82 -3.41
N LEU A 174 -0.76 -19.22 -4.42
CA LEU A 174 -0.39 -19.39 -5.82
C LEU A 174 1.05 -18.93 -6.10
N ALA A 175 1.44 -17.77 -5.57
CA ALA A 175 2.77 -17.21 -5.70
C ALA A 175 3.86 -18.10 -5.06
N THR A 176 3.48 -18.87 -4.02
CA THR A 176 4.39 -19.77 -3.30
C THR A 176 4.52 -21.12 -4.00
N ILE A 177 3.42 -21.73 -4.43
CA ILE A 177 3.41 -23.11 -4.95
C ILE A 177 3.65 -23.20 -6.46
N SER A 178 3.48 -22.11 -7.19
CA SER A 178 3.66 -22.05 -8.65
C SER A 178 4.32 -20.74 -9.11
N PRO A 179 5.67 -20.66 -9.00
CA PRO A 179 6.42 -19.50 -9.52
C PRO A 179 6.17 -19.24 -11.00
N GLU A 180 5.97 -20.30 -11.79
CA GLU A 180 5.68 -20.18 -13.23
C GLU A 180 4.36 -19.44 -13.50
N VAL A 181 3.30 -19.75 -12.74
CA VAL A 181 2.00 -19.07 -12.89
C VAL A 181 2.07 -17.65 -12.35
N ARG A 182 2.79 -17.44 -11.24
CA ARG A 182 3.07 -16.10 -10.69
C ARG A 182 3.74 -15.19 -11.72
N ASP A 183 4.83 -15.66 -12.32
CA ASP A 183 5.63 -14.87 -13.26
C ASP A 183 4.85 -14.59 -14.55
N ALA A 184 4.08 -15.57 -15.03
CA ALA A 184 3.18 -15.39 -16.17
C ALA A 184 2.05 -14.38 -15.86
N TYR A 185 1.48 -14.40 -14.66
CA TYR A 185 0.41 -13.49 -14.27
C TYR A 185 0.91 -12.08 -13.96
N HIS A 186 2.16 -11.89 -13.52
CA HIS A 186 2.68 -10.61 -13.01
C HIS A 186 2.27 -9.40 -13.87
N ARG A 187 2.57 -9.43 -15.17
CA ARG A 187 2.28 -8.32 -16.08
C ARG A 187 0.78 -8.11 -16.32
N LEU A 188 0.02 -9.20 -16.45
CA LEU A 188 -1.43 -9.12 -16.63
C LEU A 188 -2.10 -8.57 -15.36
N GLY A 189 -1.69 -9.07 -14.20
CA GLY A 189 -2.16 -8.64 -12.88
C GLY A 189 -1.86 -7.17 -12.62
N GLU A 190 -0.66 -6.69 -12.97
CA GLU A 190 -0.30 -5.26 -12.88
C GLU A 190 -1.25 -4.39 -13.71
N ILE A 191 -1.44 -4.71 -15.00
CA ILE A 191 -2.32 -3.95 -15.89
C ILE A 191 -3.78 -3.98 -15.38
N LEU A 192 -4.28 -5.14 -14.98
CA LEU A 192 -5.64 -5.28 -14.46
C LEU A 192 -5.83 -4.50 -13.15
N ALA A 193 -4.87 -4.59 -12.24
CA ALA A 193 -4.88 -3.84 -10.99
C ALA A 193 -4.87 -2.34 -11.29
N GLU A 194 -3.98 -1.84 -12.15
CA GLU A 194 -3.92 -0.44 -12.54
C GLU A 194 -5.24 0.06 -13.16
N LEU A 195 -5.85 -0.72 -14.07
CA LEU A 195 -7.14 -0.37 -14.67
C LEU A 195 -8.27 -0.29 -13.63
N LEU A 196 -8.36 -1.27 -12.74
CA LEU A 196 -9.34 -1.26 -11.65
C LEU A 196 -9.08 -0.11 -10.66
N LYS A 197 -7.79 0.21 -10.42
CA LYS A 197 -7.40 1.36 -9.59
C LYS A 197 -7.89 2.67 -10.22
N LEU A 198 -7.65 2.88 -11.51
CA LEU A 198 -8.13 4.07 -12.23
C LEU A 198 -9.66 4.14 -12.25
N ALA A 199 -10.35 3.02 -12.44
CA ALA A 199 -11.81 2.97 -12.42
C ALA A 199 -12.40 3.34 -11.04
N ALA A 200 -11.83 2.81 -9.95
CA ALA A 200 -12.27 3.17 -8.60
C ALA A 200 -11.93 4.62 -8.24
N LEU A 201 -10.81 5.18 -8.74
CA LEU A 201 -10.49 6.59 -8.58
C LEU A 201 -11.47 7.49 -9.35
N LEU A 202 -11.86 7.09 -10.57
CA LEU A 202 -12.88 7.78 -11.35
C LEU A 202 -14.23 7.75 -10.62
N LEU A 203 -14.64 6.59 -10.10
CA LEU A 203 -15.86 6.46 -9.32
C LEU A 203 -15.83 7.36 -8.08
N PHE A 204 -14.71 7.37 -7.35
CA PHE A 204 -14.53 8.29 -6.24
C PHE A 204 -14.60 9.76 -6.66
N GLY A 205 -13.98 10.12 -7.79
CA GLY A 205 -14.07 11.46 -8.38
C GLY A 205 -15.51 11.87 -8.71
N VAL A 206 -16.35 10.94 -9.16
CA VAL A 206 -17.78 11.17 -9.39
C VAL A 206 -18.55 11.32 -8.08
N LEU A 207 -18.18 10.56 -7.04
CA LEU A 207 -18.78 10.67 -5.71
C LEU A 207 -18.33 11.95 -4.97
N ILE A 208 -17.20 12.55 -5.35
CA ILE A 208 -16.79 13.85 -4.83
C ILE A 208 -17.80 14.91 -5.28
N SER A 209 -18.60 15.35 -4.32
CA SER A 209 -19.40 16.57 -4.44
C SER A 209 -18.86 17.65 -3.53
N VAL A 210 -19.18 18.92 -3.80
CA VAL A 210 -18.87 20.03 -2.87
C VAL A 210 -19.51 19.78 -1.49
N GLU A 211 -20.61 19.03 -1.45
CA GLU A 211 -21.26 18.60 -0.20
C GLU A 211 -20.44 17.56 0.57
N LEU A 212 -19.63 16.73 -0.11
CA LEU A 212 -18.72 15.77 0.53
C LEU A 212 -17.59 16.47 1.30
N PHE A 213 -17.29 17.73 1.00
CA PHE A 213 -16.34 18.54 1.75
C PHE A 213 -17.01 19.52 2.71
N ARG A 214 -18.35 19.50 2.81
CA ARG A 214 -19.05 20.26 3.84
C ARG A 214 -18.82 19.59 5.17
N VAL A 215 -17.76 20.03 5.83
CA VAL A 215 -17.42 19.60 7.17
C VAL A 215 -18.62 19.89 8.08
N THR A 216 -19.20 18.81 8.62
CA THR A 216 -20.48 18.87 9.32
C THR A 216 -20.30 19.38 10.74
N THR A 217 -19.12 19.15 11.34
CA THR A 217 -18.78 19.60 12.69
C THR A 217 -17.34 20.12 12.78
N VAL A 218 -17.09 21.06 13.70
CA VAL A 218 -15.72 21.53 14.00
C VAL A 218 -14.80 20.37 14.39
N ALA A 219 -15.34 19.37 15.09
CA ALA A 219 -14.63 18.15 15.46
C ALA A 219 -14.08 17.39 14.24
N ASP A 220 -14.89 17.22 13.19
CA ASP A 220 -14.45 16.54 11.98
C ASP A 220 -13.31 17.31 11.29
N CYS A 221 -13.38 18.66 11.27
CA CYS A 221 -12.31 19.52 10.74
C CYS A 221 -10.99 19.31 11.51
N VAL A 222 -11.08 19.39 12.84
CA VAL A 222 -9.93 19.18 13.73
C VAL A 222 -9.35 17.78 13.53
N PHE A 223 -10.19 16.76 13.44
CA PHE A 223 -9.75 15.39 13.18
C PHE A 223 -9.01 15.26 11.84
N ILE A 224 -9.52 15.85 10.76
CA ILE A 224 -8.87 15.81 9.44
C ILE A 224 -7.49 16.48 9.50
N ILE A 225 -7.42 17.69 10.08
CA ILE A 225 -6.17 18.45 10.20
C ILE A 225 -5.14 17.69 11.05
N LEU A 226 -5.55 17.17 12.21
CA LEU A 226 -4.66 16.41 13.09
C LEU A 226 -4.21 15.10 12.44
N THR A 227 -5.10 14.43 11.71
CA THR A 227 -4.75 13.18 11.00
C THR A 227 -3.72 13.43 9.90
N LEU A 228 -3.83 14.54 9.17
CA LEU A 228 -2.91 14.89 8.09
C LEU A 228 -1.57 15.42 8.60
N LEU A 229 -1.59 16.35 9.56
CA LEU A 229 -0.40 17.09 9.98
C LEU A 229 0.33 16.45 11.16
N VAL A 230 -0.39 15.78 12.05
CA VAL A 230 0.14 15.38 13.37
C VAL A 230 0.30 13.86 13.50
N ALA A 231 -0.70 13.08 13.09
CA ALA A 231 -0.70 11.65 13.36
C ALA A 231 0.53 10.94 12.75
N ARG A 232 0.83 11.20 11.47
CA ARG A 232 2.00 10.60 10.81
C ARG A 232 3.31 11.22 11.25
N THR A 233 3.38 12.54 11.34
CA THR A 233 4.62 13.25 11.66
C THR A 233 5.14 12.87 13.05
N LEU A 234 4.25 12.72 14.04
CA LEU A 234 4.60 12.25 15.37
C LEU A 234 4.95 10.76 15.37
N ALA A 235 4.07 9.89 14.84
CA ALA A 235 4.28 8.45 14.89
C ALA A 235 5.58 8.02 14.19
N LEU A 236 5.83 8.51 12.97
CA LEU A 236 7.03 8.18 12.22
C LEU A 236 8.26 8.93 12.77
N GLY A 237 8.08 10.17 13.25
CA GLY A 237 9.13 10.92 13.93
C GLY A 237 9.67 10.17 15.15
N LEU A 238 8.77 9.60 15.96
CA LEU A 238 9.09 8.76 17.11
C LEU A 238 9.74 7.44 16.69
N ALA A 239 9.18 6.75 15.68
CA ALA A 239 9.72 5.48 15.18
C ALA A 239 11.16 5.63 14.65
N LEU A 240 11.49 6.78 14.07
CA LEU A 240 12.80 7.12 13.52
C LEU A 240 13.74 7.82 14.53
N LEU A 241 13.38 7.95 15.81
CA LEU A 241 14.28 8.46 16.85
C LEU A 241 15.54 7.59 16.98
N GLY A 242 16.73 8.20 16.92
CA GLY A 242 17.99 7.46 16.95
C GLY A 242 18.34 6.74 15.63
N SER A 243 17.68 7.08 14.53
CA SER A 243 18.12 6.69 13.18
C SER A 243 19.34 7.52 12.74
N ARG A 244 20.07 7.03 11.72
CA ARG A 244 21.20 7.73 11.10
C ARG A 244 20.76 8.80 10.08
N LEU A 245 19.45 9.06 9.96
CA LEU A 245 18.92 10.08 9.06
C LEU A 245 19.19 11.47 9.65
N SER A 246 19.55 12.42 8.78
CA SER A 246 19.60 13.82 9.15
C SER A 246 18.22 14.32 9.58
N TRP A 247 18.18 15.38 10.40
CA TRP A 247 16.90 15.96 10.84
C TRP A 247 15.96 16.29 9.68
N ARG A 248 16.50 16.78 8.56
CA ARG A 248 15.73 17.10 7.34
C ARG A 248 15.17 15.84 6.67
N GLU A 249 15.98 14.79 6.52
CA GLU A 249 15.50 13.52 5.97
C GLU A 249 14.43 12.88 6.85
N ARG A 250 14.56 12.98 8.18
CA ARG A 250 13.55 12.51 9.13
C ARG A 250 12.24 13.28 9.01
N LEU A 251 12.30 14.61 8.93
CA LEU A 251 11.11 15.44 8.74
C LEU A 251 10.42 15.13 7.41
N VAL A 252 11.19 14.98 6.33
CA VAL A 252 10.63 14.64 5.01
C VAL A 252 10.04 13.24 5.01
N ALA A 253 10.68 12.25 5.65
CA ALA A 253 10.10 10.92 5.80
C ALA A 253 8.77 10.97 6.59
N ALA A 254 8.75 11.72 7.70
CA ALA A 254 7.60 11.81 8.59
C ALA A 254 6.43 12.60 8.00
N TRP A 255 6.73 13.61 7.17
CA TRP A 255 5.75 14.38 6.42
C TRP A 255 5.24 13.62 5.20
N PHE A 256 6.15 13.05 4.40
CA PHE A 256 5.81 12.46 3.13
C PHE A 256 5.25 11.05 3.30
N GLY A 257 3.93 10.96 3.37
CA GLY A 257 3.18 9.71 3.33
C GLY A 257 1.75 9.99 2.92
N PRO A 258 1.53 10.33 1.64
CA PRO A 258 0.21 10.62 1.13
C PRO A 258 -0.72 9.43 1.42
N LYS A 259 -1.84 9.73 2.06
CA LYS A 259 -3.05 8.91 1.99
C LYS A 259 -3.51 8.95 0.55
N GLY A 260 -3.79 7.79 -0.03
CA GLY A 260 -4.11 7.71 -1.44
C GLY A 260 -5.25 6.75 -1.74
N PHE A 261 -5.13 6.11 -2.89
CA PHE A 261 -6.13 5.27 -3.52
C PHE A 261 -6.63 4.14 -2.63
N ALA A 262 -5.75 3.45 -1.90
CA ALA A 262 -6.16 2.33 -1.05
C ALA A 262 -7.21 2.78 -0.01
N SER A 263 -6.99 3.93 0.63
CA SER A 263 -7.95 4.51 1.58
C SER A 263 -9.28 4.86 0.93
N VAL A 264 -9.27 5.32 -0.33
CA VAL A 264 -10.48 5.59 -1.12
C VAL A 264 -11.29 4.32 -1.36
N VAL A 265 -10.65 3.24 -1.82
CA VAL A 265 -11.31 1.95 -2.05
C VAL A 265 -11.88 1.38 -0.76
N TYR A 266 -11.10 1.42 0.32
CA TYR A 266 -11.57 0.97 1.62
C TYR A 266 -12.74 1.81 2.13
N GLY A 267 -12.73 3.12 1.85
CA GLY A 267 -13.86 4.00 2.09
C GLY A 267 -15.12 3.55 1.34
N LEU A 268 -15.01 3.22 0.05
CA LEU A 268 -16.15 2.70 -0.73
C LEU A 268 -16.65 1.36 -0.19
N LEU A 269 -15.75 0.50 0.24
CA LEU A 269 -16.07 -0.78 0.89
C LEU A 269 -16.82 -0.57 2.22
N ILE A 270 -16.43 0.42 3.02
CA ILE A 270 -17.17 0.83 4.23
C ILE A 270 -18.55 1.41 3.87
N LEU A 271 -18.63 2.26 2.84
CA LEU A 271 -19.90 2.85 2.42
C LEU A 271 -20.91 1.79 1.95
N ASN A 272 -20.42 0.73 1.31
CA ASN A 272 -21.22 -0.40 0.85
C ASN A 272 -21.48 -1.45 1.94
N SER A 273 -20.95 -1.26 3.15
CA SER A 273 -21.20 -2.15 4.27
C SER A 273 -22.42 -1.70 5.07
N ASP A 274 -23.11 -2.63 5.73
CA ASP A 274 -24.32 -2.37 6.55
C ASP A 274 -24.04 -1.67 7.89
N LEU A 275 -22.97 -0.87 7.96
CA LEU A 275 -22.60 -0.11 9.15
C LEU A 275 -23.56 1.06 9.38
N SER A 276 -24.06 1.20 10.60
CA SER A 276 -24.98 2.29 10.97
C SER A 276 -24.39 3.69 10.76
N ASP A 277 -23.08 3.86 10.97
CA ASP A 277 -22.38 5.14 10.76
C ASP A 277 -21.48 5.13 9.50
N GLY A 278 -21.65 4.15 8.60
CA GLY A 278 -20.76 3.94 7.44
C GLY A 278 -20.62 5.17 6.53
N ARG A 279 -21.69 5.97 6.39
CA ARG A 279 -21.68 7.22 5.63
C ARG A 279 -20.77 8.28 6.25
N ARG A 280 -20.76 8.40 7.58
CA ARG A 280 -19.90 9.36 8.29
C ARG A 280 -18.44 8.92 8.23
N LEU A 281 -18.17 7.63 8.42
CA LEU A 281 -16.81 7.08 8.28
C LEU A 281 -16.28 7.33 6.86
N PHE A 282 -17.09 7.03 5.83
CA PHE A 282 -16.75 7.31 4.44
C PHE A 282 -16.43 8.79 4.21
N HIS A 283 -17.26 9.69 4.72
CA HIS A 283 -17.04 11.14 4.59
C HIS A 283 -15.69 11.57 5.20
N LEU A 284 -15.36 11.10 6.39
CA LEU A 284 -14.08 11.39 7.04
C LEU A 284 -12.89 10.84 6.24
N ILE A 285 -12.98 9.58 5.79
CA ILE A 285 -11.94 8.93 4.97
C ILE A 285 -11.76 9.67 3.65
N ALA A 286 -12.84 10.03 2.98
CA ALA A 286 -12.83 10.74 1.71
C ALA A 286 -12.21 12.13 1.84
N CYS A 287 -12.57 12.88 2.88
CA CYS A 287 -12.00 14.19 3.18
C CYS A 287 -10.49 14.10 3.47
N VAL A 288 -10.06 13.15 4.31
CA VAL A 288 -8.64 12.95 4.61
C VAL A 288 -7.88 12.53 3.34
N ALA A 289 -8.39 11.57 2.57
CA ALA A 289 -7.73 11.11 1.35
C ALA A 289 -7.66 12.21 0.28
N GLY A 290 -8.76 12.90 0.01
CA GLY A 290 -8.82 13.98 -0.98
C GLY A 290 -7.90 15.15 -0.62
N LEU A 291 -7.95 15.63 0.63
CA LEU A 291 -7.09 16.72 1.08
C LEU A 291 -5.61 16.29 1.16
N SER A 292 -5.35 15.04 1.54
CA SER A 292 -3.99 14.46 1.50
C SER A 292 -3.41 14.50 0.08
N ILE A 293 -4.18 14.07 -0.93
CA ILE A 293 -3.74 14.06 -2.33
C ILE A 293 -3.37 15.48 -2.78
N ILE A 294 -4.23 16.47 -2.50
CA ILE A 294 -3.99 17.88 -2.86
C ILE A 294 -2.75 18.44 -2.14
N LEU A 295 -2.64 18.20 -0.83
CA LEU A 295 -1.57 18.74 0.00
C LEU A 295 -0.20 18.15 -0.37
N HIS A 296 -0.13 16.84 -0.62
CA HIS A 296 1.14 16.17 -0.91
C HIS A 296 1.54 16.33 -2.38
N SER A 297 0.59 16.41 -3.31
CA SER A 297 0.86 16.69 -4.73
C SER A 297 1.38 18.11 -4.99
N SER A 298 1.21 19.04 -4.06
CA SER A 298 1.80 20.39 -4.16
C SER A 298 3.13 20.53 -3.42
N THR A 299 3.39 19.65 -2.45
CA THR A 299 4.58 19.74 -1.58
C THR A 299 5.77 18.91 -2.10
N ASP A 300 5.53 17.92 -2.97
CA ASP A 300 6.55 17.04 -3.57
C ASP A 300 7.66 17.80 -4.33
N VAL A 301 7.30 18.80 -5.15
CA VAL A 301 8.25 19.61 -5.92
C VAL A 301 9.07 20.51 -5.00
N ALA A 302 8.45 21.09 -3.97
CA ALA A 302 9.13 21.94 -3.00
C ALA A 302 10.15 21.15 -2.16
N ILE A 303 9.78 19.95 -1.70
CA ILE A 303 10.66 19.04 -0.97
C ILE A 303 11.86 18.65 -1.82
N ALA A 304 11.65 18.29 -3.09
CA ALA A 304 12.74 17.89 -3.97
C ALA A 304 13.76 19.01 -4.17
N ARG A 305 13.30 20.25 -4.39
CA ARG A 305 14.18 21.44 -4.51
C ARG A 305 15.05 21.68 -3.28
N TRP A 306 14.61 21.22 -2.11
CA TRP A 306 15.36 21.33 -0.86
C TRP A 306 16.60 20.44 -0.79
N PHE A 307 16.69 19.43 -1.67
CA PHE A 307 17.83 18.52 -1.80
C PHE A 307 18.66 18.74 -3.08
N VAL A 308 18.11 19.45 -4.08
CA VAL A 308 18.84 19.90 -5.27
C VAL A 308 20.01 20.79 -4.83
N GLY A 309 21.24 20.27 -4.92
CA GLY A 309 22.47 20.93 -4.47
C GLY A 309 23.29 20.15 -3.44
N ARG A 310 22.80 19.00 -2.95
CA ARG A 310 23.55 18.15 -1.98
C ARG A 310 23.79 16.73 -2.45
N THR A 311 23.25 16.33 -3.60
CA THR A 311 23.56 15.04 -4.21
C THR A 311 24.98 15.10 -4.76
N PRO A 312 25.93 14.29 -4.25
CA PRO A 312 27.28 14.27 -4.81
C PRO A 312 27.21 13.94 -6.30
N ALA A 313 27.97 14.68 -7.11
CA ALA A 313 28.03 14.52 -8.54
C ALA A 313 28.24 13.04 -8.93
N LYS A 314 27.52 12.65 -9.99
CA LYS A 314 27.52 11.34 -10.66
C LYS A 314 28.89 10.65 -10.56
N GLN A 315 29.01 9.55 -9.80
CA GLN A 315 30.08 8.60 -10.08
C GLN A 315 29.73 7.91 -11.41
N PRO A 316 30.61 7.97 -12.43
CA PRO A 316 30.32 7.40 -13.74
C PRO A 316 29.95 5.93 -13.59
N SER A 317 28.88 5.52 -14.27
CA SER A 317 28.50 4.11 -14.32
C SER A 317 29.63 3.29 -14.95
N LEU A 318 29.80 2.01 -14.60
CA LEU A 318 30.77 1.14 -15.27
C LEU A 318 30.53 1.05 -16.80
N HIS A 319 29.32 1.36 -17.24
CA HIS A 319 28.95 1.47 -18.64
C HIS A 319 29.52 2.74 -19.30
N ASP A 320 29.50 3.88 -18.60
CA ASP A 320 30.16 5.15 -19.03
C ASP A 320 31.68 4.98 -19.10
N LYS A 321 32.29 4.22 -18.18
CA LYS A 321 33.75 3.97 -18.21
C LYS A 321 34.17 3.09 -19.39
N ARG A 322 33.34 2.11 -19.77
CA ARG A 322 33.60 1.24 -20.93
C ARG A 322 33.36 1.93 -22.27
N SER A 323 32.38 2.83 -22.37
CA SER A 323 32.20 3.63 -23.59
C SER A 323 33.32 4.65 -23.74
N ALA A 324 33.71 5.32 -22.65
CA ALA A 324 34.82 6.27 -22.68
C ALA A 324 36.17 5.59 -22.98
N SER A 325 36.43 4.38 -22.46
CA SER A 325 37.65 3.62 -22.79
C SER A 325 37.64 3.13 -24.24
N SER A 326 36.47 2.73 -24.76
CA SER A 326 36.31 2.30 -26.15
C SER A 326 36.49 3.46 -27.14
N GLU A 327 35.99 4.66 -26.82
CA GLU A 327 36.18 5.85 -27.65
C GLU A 327 37.64 6.33 -27.60
N SER A 328 38.32 6.26 -26.45
CA SER A 328 39.75 6.61 -26.36
C SER A 328 40.65 5.63 -27.12
N GLU A 329 40.41 4.31 -27.04
CA GLU A 329 41.18 3.32 -27.82
C GLU A 329 40.94 3.43 -29.34
N THR A 330 39.78 3.95 -29.75
CA THR A 330 39.45 4.14 -31.18
C THR A 330 40.11 5.40 -31.74
N LEU A 331 40.26 6.45 -30.93
CA LEU A 331 40.95 7.68 -31.32
C LEU A 331 42.49 7.52 -31.32
N GLU A 332 43.05 6.75 -30.38
CA GLU A 332 44.49 6.47 -30.35
C GLU A 332 44.95 5.64 -31.57
N LYS A 333 44.08 4.79 -32.14
CA LYS A 333 44.35 4.03 -33.37
C LYS A 333 44.23 4.83 -34.68
N LEU A 334 43.69 6.05 -34.63
CA LEU A 334 43.54 6.92 -35.80
C LEU A 334 44.68 7.94 -35.93
N ASP A 335 45.52 8.09 -34.90
CA ASP A 335 46.66 9.01 -34.85
C ASP A 335 48.03 8.31 -35.01
N GLU A 336 48.08 7.00 -35.29
CA GLU A 336 49.31 6.30 -35.72
C GLU A 336 49.41 6.23 -37.26
N PRO A 337 50.32 6.98 -37.90
CA PRO A 337 50.76 6.74 -39.28
C PRO A 337 51.86 5.66 -39.40
#